data_AF-A0A8S1IUN3-F1
#
_entry.id   AF-A0A8S1IUN3-F1
#
_cell.length_a   1.000
_cell.length_b   1.000
_cell.length_c   1.000
_cell.angle_alpha   90.00
_cell.angle_beta   90.00
_cell.angle_gamma   90.00
#
_symmetry.space_group_name_H-M   'P 1'
#
loop_
_entity.id
_entity.type
_entity.pdbx_description
1 polymer ?
#
loop_
_entity_poly.entity_id
_entity_poly.type
_entity_poly.pdbx_seq_one_letter_code
_entity_poly.pdbx_strand_id
1 'polypeptide(L)'
;MGGIGEEDWLAVGVDLAGRTEGRRGEAGEGEVSPRGGDVASLASDQEQVGVPPEDLPRQQLLFMTYGSSRQAKWVGEWCAKESQAANADRRAESGALTSPAAPSNLRAATMRVVQAPACLAQPVTQKKPFRIPFKVRLDLRYTERLQLPVKVEAIALPESSVEHLAKQQGEGALVPTQLTQQNELENATISCCIQTHDNDGVASCEKRCFEDLEFTDLRFSKSSRMSRRWILFACRLGWDMLYALYRLPTIVLSRRTDQFDKACVLLRQKNIVGSMVNSHQLQSPRAAGCPVLKDLEPGTPCIGIGDTIGTPTSDQLKVGSMAIYNSQGSIRQFIRAKYAESGLRRPLTDSDLAALDFKAGLRNTDSGFFADAHKWQEFQTWFVACLKSLKMVEHLWCPQGLMLICPFGIDREVAEYILQDRPLGTFVVRISSQPGALAISTKINVGGLSKVNHVLVDALDLKAQLLENWVLSNEWAKNLLDIHTGEYTSKWVAFAPQALTSGSSFVNLACMIAAGFKDCWWAYWKCFEYGRGMLE
;
A
#
# COMPACT_ATOMS: atom_id res chain seq x y z
N MET A 1 -46.90 48.34 -13.81
CA MET A 1 -46.19 48.15 -15.10
C MET A 1 -45.30 46.93 -14.96
N GLY A 2 -45.62 45.87 -15.72
CA GLY A 2 -44.88 44.61 -15.98
C GLY A 2 -44.41 43.82 -14.75
N GLY A 3 -45.01 42.69 -14.34
CA GLY A 3 -45.23 41.44 -15.10
C GLY A 3 -43.99 40.54 -14.91
N ILE A 4 -44.00 39.25 -14.55
CA ILE A 4 -44.87 38.06 -14.71
C ILE A 4 -44.32 37.09 -13.61
N GLY A 5 -45.04 36.28 -12.81
CA GLY A 5 -46.13 35.30 -13.02
C GLY A 5 -45.63 33.95 -12.44
N GLU A 6 -46.22 33.44 -11.35
CA GLU A 6 -47.06 32.21 -11.30
C GLU A 6 -46.26 30.88 -11.39
N GLU A 7 -46.52 29.78 -10.67
CA GLU A 7 -47.54 29.38 -9.71
C GLU A 7 -47.12 28.04 -9.05
N ASP A 8 -47.68 27.77 -7.87
CA ASP A 8 -47.78 26.48 -7.18
C ASP A 8 -48.48 25.42 -8.03
N TRP A 9 -48.39 24.12 -7.68
CA TRP A 9 -49.58 23.26 -7.55
C TRP A 9 -49.32 22.06 -6.61
N LEU A 10 -50.25 21.91 -5.66
CA LEU A 10 -50.40 20.87 -4.67
C LEU A 10 -51.08 19.60 -5.23
N ALA A 11 -51.02 18.57 -4.39
CA ALA A 11 -51.63 17.25 -4.50
C ALA A 11 -53.11 17.19 -4.90
N VAL A 12 -53.50 16.11 -5.58
CA VAL A 12 -54.85 15.53 -5.56
C VAL A 12 -54.75 14.01 -5.56
N GLY A 13 -55.36 13.38 -4.56
CA GLY A 13 -55.64 11.95 -4.53
C GLY A 13 -57.00 11.65 -5.18
N VAL A 14 -57.16 10.43 -5.67
CA VAL A 14 -58.47 9.87 -6.06
C VAL A 14 -58.53 8.41 -5.63
N ASP A 15 -59.39 8.15 -4.64
CA ASP A 15 -60.03 6.86 -4.36
C ASP A 15 -60.90 6.44 -5.54
N LEU A 16 -60.99 5.14 -5.84
CA LEU A 16 -62.23 4.53 -6.34
C LEU A 16 -62.27 3.03 -6.01
N ALA A 17 -63.36 2.67 -5.34
CA ALA A 17 -63.72 1.36 -4.83
C ALA A 17 -64.52 0.51 -5.85
N GLY A 18 -64.66 -0.79 -5.54
CA GLY A 18 -65.79 -1.64 -5.97
C GLY A 18 -65.37 -2.91 -6.74
N ARG A 19 -65.47 -4.12 -6.15
CA ARG A 19 -66.62 -5.07 -6.19
C ARG A 19 -66.97 -5.50 -7.64
N THR A 20 -67.12 -6.77 -8.04
CA THR A 20 -67.78 -7.94 -7.42
C THR A 20 -67.50 -9.19 -8.29
N GLU A 21 -67.65 -10.39 -7.70
CA GLU A 21 -68.19 -11.68 -8.22
C GLU A 21 -67.76 -12.14 -9.65
N GLY A 22 -67.25 -13.36 -9.88
CA GLY A 22 -67.73 -14.66 -9.43
C GLY A 22 -68.17 -15.47 -10.66
N ARG A 23 -67.47 -16.55 -11.03
CA ARG A 23 -68.06 -17.64 -11.82
C ARG A 23 -67.29 -18.97 -11.73
N ARG A 24 -68.10 -20.01 -11.54
CA ARG A 24 -67.86 -21.46 -11.52
C ARG A 24 -67.59 -22.01 -12.92
N GLY A 25 -66.89 -23.14 -12.96
CA GLY A 25 -66.81 -24.11 -14.09
C GLY A 25 -65.53 -24.94 -13.93
N GLU A 26 -65.56 -26.02 -13.15
CA GLU A 26 -65.82 -27.42 -13.55
C GLU A 26 -64.69 -28.11 -14.34
N ALA A 27 -64.21 -29.19 -13.70
CA ALA A 27 -63.70 -30.45 -14.22
C ALA A 27 -62.62 -30.46 -15.32
N GLY A 28 -61.43 -30.92 -14.92
CA GLY A 28 -60.41 -31.46 -15.80
C GLY A 28 -59.43 -32.30 -14.99
N GLU A 29 -59.69 -33.61 -14.94
CA GLU A 29 -58.75 -34.63 -14.46
C GLU A 29 -57.45 -34.55 -15.28
N GLY A 30 -56.30 -34.62 -14.61
CA GLY A 30 -55.02 -34.56 -15.30
C GLY A 30 -53.84 -34.74 -14.36
N GLU A 31 -53.41 -35.99 -14.25
CA GLU A 31 -52.05 -36.46 -13.97
C GLU A 31 -51.23 -35.85 -12.82
N VAL A 32 -51.05 -36.73 -11.83
CA VAL A 32 -49.99 -36.72 -10.82
C VAL A 32 -48.61 -36.57 -11.48
N SER A 33 -47.94 -35.45 -11.21
CA SER A 33 -46.50 -35.30 -11.39
C SER A 33 -45.86 -34.90 -10.06
N PRO A 34 -44.77 -35.58 -9.62
CA PRO A 34 -44.29 -35.44 -8.25
C PRO A 34 -43.45 -34.17 -8.08
N ARG A 35 -43.80 -33.40 -7.03
CA ARG A 35 -42.91 -32.64 -6.15
C ARG A 35 -41.65 -32.07 -6.81
N GLY A 36 -41.77 -30.85 -7.33
CA GLY A 36 -40.63 -29.92 -7.44
C GLY A 36 -40.15 -29.58 -6.03
N GLY A 37 -39.05 -30.20 -5.61
CA GLY A 37 -38.36 -29.85 -4.38
C GLY A 37 -37.74 -28.47 -4.48
N ASP A 38 -37.96 -27.66 -3.44
CA ASP A 38 -37.24 -26.43 -3.18
C ASP A 38 -35.73 -26.70 -3.23
N VAL A 39 -35.08 -26.24 -4.30
CA VAL A 39 -33.63 -26.11 -4.35
C VAL A 39 -33.29 -24.85 -3.54
N ALA A 40 -33.28 -25.01 -2.21
CA ALA A 40 -32.58 -24.09 -1.34
C ALA A 40 -31.13 -24.05 -1.81
N SER A 41 -30.74 -22.93 -2.43
CA SER A 41 -29.37 -22.68 -2.85
C SER A 41 -28.49 -22.71 -1.60
N LEU A 42 -27.92 -23.87 -1.31
CA LEU A 42 -26.79 -24.02 -0.40
C LEU A 42 -25.63 -23.30 -1.08
N ALA A 43 -25.58 -21.98 -0.94
CA ALA A 43 -24.37 -21.21 -1.16
C ALA A 43 -23.36 -21.76 -0.17
N SER A 44 -22.54 -22.68 -0.64
CA SER A 44 -21.45 -23.28 0.09
C SER A 44 -20.58 -22.13 0.59
N ASP A 45 -20.63 -21.91 1.90
CA ASP A 45 -19.68 -21.09 2.64
C ASP A 45 -18.31 -21.77 2.48
N GLN A 46 -17.68 -21.60 1.32
CA GLN A 46 -16.28 -21.96 1.13
C GLN A 46 -15.47 -21.09 2.08
N GLU A 47 -15.17 -21.68 3.24
CA GLU A 47 -14.31 -21.13 4.25
C GLU A 47 -12.90 -21.06 3.68
N GLN A 48 -12.52 -19.90 3.13
CA GLN A 48 -11.11 -19.61 2.89
C GLN A 48 -10.40 -19.58 4.25
N VAL A 49 -9.64 -20.64 4.52
CA VAL A 49 -8.64 -20.68 5.60
C VAL A 49 -7.52 -19.73 5.17
N GLY A 50 -7.64 -18.46 5.58
CA GLY A 50 -6.65 -17.44 5.27
C GLY A 50 -5.36 -17.69 6.04
N VAL A 51 -4.24 -17.80 5.32
CA VAL A 51 -2.89 -17.78 5.91
C VAL A 51 -2.71 -16.46 6.69
N PRO A 52 -2.20 -16.48 7.93
CA PRO A 52 -1.94 -15.26 8.69
C PRO A 52 -1.00 -14.33 7.90
N PRO A 53 -1.21 -13.00 7.94
CA PRO A 53 -0.39 -12.06 7.19
C PRO A 53 1.06 -12.10 7.70
N GLU A 54 2.03 -12.41 6.84
CA GLU A 54 3.47 -12.54 7.18
C GLU A 54 4.12 -11.23 7.69
N ASP A 55 3.40 -10.09 7.63
CA ASP A 55 3.95 -8.74 7.85
C ASP A 55 3.23 -7.96 9.00
N LEU A 56 2.70 -8.64 10.02
CA LEU A 56 1.98 -8.03 11.16
C LEU A 56 2.69 -6.81 11.82
N PRO A 57 4.02 -6.82 12.08
CA PRO A 57 4.69 -5.68 12.72
C PRO A 57 4.58 -4.37 11.92
N ARG A 58 4.47 -4.44 10.59
CA ARG A 58 4.34 -3.27 9.71
C ARG A 58 2.93 -2.69 9.69
N GLN A 59 1.96 -3.47 10.17
CA GLN A 59 0.53 -3.17 10.12
C GLN A 59 -0.01 -2.59 11.42
N GLN A 60 0.85 -2.21 12.36
CA GLN A 60 0.42 -1.61 13.63
C GLN A 60 1.15 -0.31 13.93
N LEU A 61 0.45 0.58 14.62
CA LEU A 61 0.97 1.86 15.10
C LEU A 61 0.80 1.92 16.61
N LEU A 62 1.87 2.26 17.32
CA LEU A 62 1.90 2.26 18.78
C LEU A 62 1.94 3.69 19.29
N PHE A 63 1.05 4.00 20.22
CA PHE A 63 0.96 5.31 20.85
C PHE A 63 0.75 5.16 22.35
N MET A 64 1.05 6.22 23.07
CA MET A 64 0.93 6.24 24.52
C MET A 64 0.55 7.63 25.00
N THR A 65 -0.27 7.68 26.03
CA THR A 65 -0.55 8.89 26.81
C THR A 65 -0.19 8.66 28.28
N TYR A 66 0.62 9.56 28.83
CA TYR A 66 0.99 9.56 30.25
C TYR A 66 0.00 10.42 31.06
N GLY A 67 -0.74 9.82 31.98
CA GLY A 67 -1.63 10.52 32.92
C GLY A 67 -2.70 11.37 32.21
N SER A 68 -2.86 12.62 32.65
CA SER A 68 -3.68 13.61 31.96
C SER A 68 -2.91 14.41 30.90
N SER A 69 -1.68 14.00 30.57
CA SER A 69 -0.97 14.62 29.45
C SER A 69 -1.83 14.45 28.22
N ARG A 70 -2.22 15.57 27.62
CA ARG A 70 -3.00 15.56 26.39
C ARG A 70 -2.14 15.12 25.20
N GLN A 71 -0.83 14.96 25.36
CA GLN A 71 0.07 14.64 24.26
C GLN A 71 0.26 13.13 24.14
N ALA A 72 -0.28 12.55 23.08
CA ALA A 72 0.09 11.21 22.65
C ALA A 72 1.48 11.24 22.01
N LYS A 73 2.40 10.42 22.51
CA LYS A 73 3.75 10.27 21.92
C LYS A 73 3.84 8.96 21.13
N TRP A 74 4.49 9.03 19.97
CA TRP A 74 4.96 7.86 19.24
C TRP A 74 6.16 7.30 19.97
N VAL A 75 5.94 6.26 20.76
CA VAL A 75 7.03 5.56 21.43
C VAL A 75 6.77 4.08 21.27
N GLY A 76 7.81 3.31 20.98
CA GLY A 76 7.72 1.85 20.98
C GLY A 76 7.52 1.26 22.38
N GLU A 77 7.73 2.06 23.44
CA GLU A 77 7.76 1.59 24.83
C GLU A 77 7.33 2.69 25.82
N TRP A 78 6.47 2.32 26.78
CA TRP A 78 6.11 3.13 27.95
C TRP A 78 7.21 3.06 29.00
N CYS A 79 7.53 4.19 29.64
CA CYS A 79 8.57 4.28 30.66
C CYS A 79 8.06 4.92 31.95
N ALA A 80 8.29 4.26 33.08
CA ALA A 80 7.85 4.72 34.40
C ALA A 80 8.47 6.06 34.81
N LYS A 81 9.72 6.33 34.41
CA LYS A 81 10.38 7.62 34.70
C LYS A 81 9.67 8.79 34.01
N GLU A 82 9.26 8.60 32.76
CA GLU A 82 8.53 9.61 31.99
C GLU A 82 7.12 9.81 32.54
N SER A 83 6.44 8.72 32.92
CA SER A 83 5.15 8.78 33.62
C SER A 83 5.25 9.54 34.94
N GLN A 84 6.26 9.24 35.75
CA GLN A 84 6.48 9.92 37.02
C GLN A 84 6.79 11.42 36.84
N ALA A 85 7.61 11.78 35.86
CA ALA A 85 7.88 13.18 35.51
C ALA A 85 6.60 13.91 35.10
N ALA A 86 5.83 13.34 34.16
CA ALA A 86 4.57 13.92 33.72
C ALA A 86 3.53 14.07 34.85
N ASN A 87 3.53 13.17 35.82
CA ASN A 87 2.64 13.23 36.99
C ASN A 87 3.15 14.19 38.09
N ALA A 88 4.46 14.42 38.20
CA ALA A 88 5.04 15.35 39.16
C ALA A 88 4.65 16.81 38.84
N ASP A 89 4.71 17.18 37.55
CA ASP A 89 4.30 18.51 37.07
C ASP A 89 2.84 18.83 37.46
N ARG A 90 1.98 17.81 37.50
CA ARG A 90 0.55 17.97 37.81
C ARG A 90 0.23 18.11 39.29
N ARG A 91 1.00 17.48 40.19
CA ARG A 91 0.78 17.61 41.64
C ARG A 91 0.91 19.05 42.11
N ALA A 92 1.68 19.87 41.38
CA ALA A 92 1.77 21.31 41.62
C ALA A 92 0.47 22.07 41.28
N GLU A 93 -0.35 21.55 40.37
CA GLU A 93 -1.54 22.26 39.85
C GLU A 93 -2.87 21.84 40.49
N SER A 94 -3.07 20.55 40.86
CA SER A 94 -4.42 20.03 41.12
C SER A 94 -4.69 19.52 42.54
N GLY A 95 -3.94 19.97 43.55
CA GLY A 95 -4.21 19.79 45.00
C GLY A 95 -5.13 18.60 45.37
N ALA A 96 -4.52 17.45 45.66
CA ALA A 96 -5.14 16.30 46.36
C ALA A 96 -6.08 15.34 45.57
N LEU A 97 -5.68 14.85 44.39
CA LEU A 97 -6.24 13.61 43.83
C LEU A 97 -5.29 12.43 44.02
N THR A 98 -5.53 11.62 45.05
CA THR A 98 -4.86 10.32 45.27
C THR A 98 -5.60 9.23 44.50
N SER A 99 -5.35 9.11 43.20
CA SER A 99 -5.81 7.95 42.42
C SER A 99 -4.61 7.10 41.99
N PRO A 100 -4.77 5.76 41.86
CA PRO A 100 -3.65 4.82 41.83
C PRO A 100 -2.76 5.04 40.61
N ALA A 101 -1.52 5.46 40.86
CA ALA A 101 -0.45 5.44 39.86
C ALA A 101 -0.19 3.98 39.43
N ALA A 102 0.43 3.80 38.26
CA ALA A 102 0.99 2.49 37.90
C ALA A 102 1.88 1.98 39.06
N PRO A 103 1.95 0.65 39.29
CA PRO A 103 2.77 0.08 40.35
C PRO A 103 4.21 0.62 40.28
N SER A 104 4.77 1.04 41.41
CA SER A 104 6.10 1.69 41.46
C SER A 104 7.24 0.78 40.99
N ASN A 105 7.01 -0.52 41.01
CA ASN A 105 7.93 -1.56 40.55
C ASN A 105 7.81 -1.86 39.05
N LEU A 106 6.80 -1.34 38.33
CA LEU A 106 6.75 -1.38 36.87
C LEU A 106 7.71 -0.33 36.30
N ARG A 107 8.60 -0.73 35.40
CA ARG A 107 9.61 0.12 34.77
C ARG A 107 9.26 0.49 33.34
N ALA A 108 8.76 -0.48 32.58
CA ALA A 108 8.35 -0.25 31.20
C ALA A 108 7.20 -1.17 30.79
N ALA A 109 6.44 -0.77 29.78
CA ALA A 109 5.36 -1.56 29.20
C ALA A 109 5.24 -1.30 27.70
N THR A 110 5.04 -2.35 26.90
CA THR A 110 4.72 -2.19 25.47
C THR A 110 3.49 -3.02 25.16
N MET A 111 2.69 -2.55 24.21
CA MET A 111 1.51 -3.27 23.72
C MET A 111 1.62 -3.44 22.22
N ARG A 112 1.34 -4.64 21.70
CA ARG A 112 1.37 -4.90 20.26
C ARG A 112 0.39 -5.99 19.87
N VAL A 113 -0.14 -5.89 18.67
CA VAL A 113 -0.92 -6.95 18.03
C VAL A 113 0.07 -8.00 17.51
N VAL A 114 -0.01 -9.22 18.03
CA VAL A 114 0.84 -10.37 17.64
C VAL A 114 0.10 -11.36 16.75
N GLN A 115 -1.24 -11.30 16.74
CA GLN A 115 -2.09 -12.07 15.83
C GLN A 115 -3.28 -11.21 15.42
N ALA A 116 -3.60 -11.21 14.13
CA ALA A 116 -4.80 -10.56 13.60
C ALA A 116 -5.45 -11.43 12.51
N PRO A 117 -6.78 -11.41 12.38
CA PRO A 117 -7.48 -12.05 11.28
C PRO A 117 -7.11 -11.42 9.94
N ALA A 118 -6.62 -12.25 9.01
CA ALA A 118 -6.31 -11.85 7.63
C ALA A 118 -7.54 -11.26 6.90
N CYS A 119 -8.74 -11.71 7.27
CA CYS A 119 -10.00 -11.24 6.69
C CYS A 119 -10.33 -9.78 7.04
N LEU A 120 -9.65 -9.14 7.98
CA LEU A 120 -9.94 -7.74 8.32
C LEU A 120 -9.65 -6.80 7.15
N ALA A 121 -8.74 -7.15 6.24
CA ALA A 121 -8.50 -6.39 5.01
C ALA A 121 -9.61 -6.54 3.95
N GLN A 122 -10.65 -7.32 4.26
CA GLN A 122 -11.80 -7.59 3.41
C GLN A 122 -13.09 -7.12 4.12
N PRO A 123 -14.20 -6.95 3.40
CA PRO A 123 -15.48 -6.65 4.02
C PRO A 123 -15.92 -7.78 4.97
N VAL A 124 -16.34 -7.42 6.17
CA VAL A 124 -16.81 -8.37 7.18
C VAL A 124 -18.30 -8.20 7.43
N THR A 125 -18.99 -9.26 7.85
CA THR A 125 -20.41 -9.18 8.21
C THR A 125 -20.56 -8.88 9.70
N GLN A 126 -21.45 -7.97 10.06
CA GLN A 126 -21.79 -7.70 11.48
C GLN A 126 -22.27 -8.98 12.20
N LYS A 127 -22.12 -9.00 13.52
CA LYS A 127 -22.50 -10.09 14.44
C LYS A 127 -21.82 -11.44 14.20
N LYS A 128 -20.86 -11.52 13.26
CA LYS A 128 -20.02 -12.70 13.07
C LYS A 128 -18.68 -12.50 13.80
N PRO A 129 -18.29 -13.41 14.72
CA PRO A 129 -16.97 -13.36 15.33
C PRO A 129 -15.86 -13.58 14.30
N PHE A 130 -14.69 -13.02 14.57
CA PHE A 130 -13.52 -13.29 13.73
C PHE A 130 -13.06 -14.73 13.93
N ARG A 131 -12.85 -15.47 12.83
CA ARG A 131 -12.39 -16.87 12.90
C ARG A 131 -10.99 -17.02 13.49
N ILE A 132 -10.12 -16.07 13.17
CA ILE A 132 -8.81 -15.94 13.80
C ILE A 132 -8.96 -14.79 14.79
N PRO A 133 -8.83 -15.05 16.10
CA PRO A 133 -8.97 -13.99 17.08
C PRO A 133 -7.79 -13.04 17.01
N PHE A 134 -8.03 -11.80 17.46
CA PHE A 134 -6.94 -10.89 17.73
C PHE A 134 -6.21 -11.35 18.99
N LYS A 135 -4.88 -11.38 18.93
CA LYS A 135 -4.03 -11.57 20.10
C LYS A 135 -3.18 -10.34 20.30
N VAL A 136 -3.30 -9.73 21.47
CA VAL A 136 -2.56 -8.55 21.87
C VAL A 136 -1.57 -8.97 22.95
N ARG A 137 -0.28 -8.72 22.72
CA ARG A 137 0.77 -8.97 23.71
C ARG A 137 1.06 -7.70 24.48
N LEU A 138 1.08 -7.82 25.80
CA LEU A 138 1.65 -6.83 26.70
C LEU A 138 3.01 -7.33 27.17
N ASP A 139 4.08 -6.63 26.78
CA ASP A 139 5.44 -6.91 27.25
C ASP A 139 5.78 -5.94 28.38
N LEU A 140 6.08 -6.43 29.59
CA LEU A 140 6.30 -5.64 30.80
C LEU A 140 7.74 -5.81 31.33
N ARG A 141 8.34 -4.72 31.82
CA ARG A 141 9.64 -4.70 32.52
C ARG A 141 9.44 -4.20 33.93
N TYR A 142 9.98 -4.88 34.94
CA TYR A 142 9.72 -4.60 36.36
C TYR A 142 10.91 -4.96 37.26
N THR A 143 10.97 -4.46 38.51
CA THR A 143 12.11 -4.69 39.44
C THR A 143 11.79 -5.50 40.70
N GLU A 144 10.54 -5.87 40.96
CA GLU A 144 10.08 -6.64 42.14
C GLU A 144 8.78 -7.39 41.83
N ARG A 145 8.19 -8.13 42.78
CA ARG A 145 6.88 -8.79 42.61
C ARG A 145 5.83 -7.83 42.09
N LEU A 146 5.35 -8.09 40.88
CA LEU A 146 4.39 -7.25 40.17
C LEU A 146 3.00 -7.84 40.32
N GLN A 147 2.07 -7.02 40.83
CA GLN A 147 0.64 -7.28 40.78
C GLN A 147 -0.02 -6.12 40.02
N LEU A 148 -0.42 -6.38 38.78
CA LEU A 148 -0.93 -5.35 37.87
C LEU A 148 -2.31 -5.76 37.34
N PRO A 149 -3.40 -5.12 37.81
CA PRO A 149 -4.70 -5.27 37.17
C PRO A 149 -4.65 -4.60 35.79
N VAL A 150 -4.93 -5.38 34.76
CA VAL A 150 -4.91 -4.95 33.35
C VAL A 150 -6.31 -5.04 32.78
N LYS A 151 -6.71 -3.96 32.09
CA LYS A 151 -7.92 -3.93 31.27
C LYS A 151 -7.55 -3.47 29.86
N VAL A 152 -7.81 -4.33 28.87
CA VAL A 152 -7.60 -4.02 27.46
C VAL A 152 -8.94 -3.97 26.74
N GLU A 153 -9.18 -2.89 26.04
CA GLU A 153 -10.39 -2.61 25.28
C GLU A 153 -10.07 -2.53 23.78
N ALA A 154 -10.85 -3.22 22.94
CA ALA A 154 -10.82 -3.07 21.49
C ALA A 154 -11.89 -2.05 21.08
N ILE A 155 -11.55 -1.10 20.21
CA ILE A 155 -12.43 0.01 19.82
C ILE A 155 -12.46 0.11 18.30
N ALA A 156 -13.66 0.16 17.72
CA ALA A 156 -13.84 0.45 16.30
C ALA A 156 -13.75 1.96 16.04
N LEU A 157 -12.83 2.38 15.17
CA LEU A 157 -12.66 3.78 14.80
C LEU A 157 -13.19 4.06 13.39
N PRO A 158 -13.96 5.15 13.17
CA PRO A 158 -14.25 5.66 11.84
C PRO A 158 -13.01 6.34 11.23
N GLU A 159 -13.03 6.53 9.91
CA GLU A 159 -11.93 7.17 9.14
C GLU A 159 -11.55 8.54 9.68
N SER A 160 -12.54 9.39 9.98
CA SER A 160 -12.32 10.72 10.54
C SER A 160 -11.53 10.67 11.85
N SER A 161 -11.87 9.75 12.76
CA SER A 161 -11.17 9.60 14.04
C SER A 161 -9.72 9.16 13.86
N VAL A 162 -9.44 8.29 12.87
CA VAL A 162 -8.07 7.87 12.56
C VAL A 162 -7.26 9.03 11.98
N GLU A 163 -7.86 9.82 11.10
CA GLU A 163 -7.22 11.04 10.60
C GLU A 163 -6.95 12.04 11.72
N HIS A 164 -7.88 12.22 12.65
CA HIS A 164 -7.67 13.08 13.81
C HIS A 164 -6.54 12.56 14.69
N LEU A 165 -6.52 11.25 14.98
CA LEU A 165 -5.46 10.61 15.75
C LEU A 165 -4.09 10.75 15.06
N ALA A 166 -4.06 10.73 13.72
CA ALA A 166 -2.85 10.94 12.94
C ALA A 166 -2.42 12.42 12.87
N LYS A 167 -3.37 13.37 12.76
CA LYS A 167 -3.10 14.82 12.69
C LYS A 167 -2.74 15.43 14.05
N GLN A 168 -3.25 14.87 15.15
CA GLN A 168 -3.02 15.36 16.52
C GLN A 168 -1.64 14.97 17.10
N GLN A 169 -0.68 14.64 16.23
CA GLN A 169 0.71 14.48 16.63
C GLN A 169 1.28 15.85 17.06
N GLY A 170 1.67 15.98 18.33
CA GLY A 170 2.42 17.12 18.85
C GLY A 170 1.63 18.12 19.69
N GLU A 171 0.32 18.25 19.49
CA GLU A 171 -0.52 19.15 20.30
C GLU A 171 -1.66 18.40 20.97
N GLY A 172 -1.40 18.07 22.24
CA GLY A 172 -2.37 18.11 23.32
C GLY A 172 -3.84 17.80 23.01
N ALA A 173 -4.15 16.65 22.42
CA ALA A 173 -5.52 16.19 22.26
C ALA A 173 -5.76 14.83 22.94
N LEU A 174 -6.79 14.84 23.79
CA LEU A 174 -7.39 13.69 24.45
C LEU A 174 -7.63 12.59 23.41
N VAL A 175 -7.21 11.35 23.67
CA VAL A 175 -7.96 10.22 23.12
C VAL A 175 -9.35 10.36 23.72
N PRO A 176 -10.40 10.68 22.93
CA PRO A 176 -11.69 11.00 23.48
C PRO A 176 -12.14 9.82 24.35
N THR A 177 -12.30 10.01 25.66
CA THR A 177 -13.07 9.09 26.50
C THR A 177 -14.49 8.87 25.96
N GLN A 178 -14.94 9.77 25.07
CA GLN A 178 -16.14 9.62 24.25
C GLN A 178 -16.08 8.45 23.25
N LEU A 179 -14.89 8.03 22.78
CA LEU A 179 -14.75 6.89 21.87
C LEU A 179 -15.25 5.59 22.50
N THR A 180 -15.06 5.42 23.81
CA THR A 180 -15.52 4.22 24.53
C THR A 180 -17.05 4.14 24.57
N GLN A 181 -17.75 5.27 24.54
CA GLN A 181 -19.22 5.31 24.60
C GLN A 181 -19.89 4.89 23.28
N GLN A 182 -19.18 4.96 22.16
CA GLN A 182 -19.70 4.60 20.83
C GLN A 182 -19.04 3.34 20.26
N ASN A 183 -18.60 2.42 21.12
CA ASN A 183 -17.93 1.23 20.64
C ASN A 183 -18.90 0.36 19.82
N GLU A 184 -18.62 0.23 18.52
CA GLU A 184 -19.38 -0.63 17.62
C GLU A 184 -18.97 -2.11 17.77
N LEU A 185 -18.01 -2.45 18.64
CA LEU A 185 -17.57 -3.83 18.90
C LEU A 185 -18.27 -4.45 20.12
N GLU A 186 -18.63 -5.72 20.00
CA GLU A 186 -19.09 -6.58 21.11
C GLU A 186 -17.93 -7.45 21.62
N ASN A 187 -17.99 -7.87 22.89
CA ASN A 187 -16.93 -8.65 23.56
C ASN A 187 -15.55 -7.99 23.45
N ALA A 188 -15.56 -6.66 23.49
CA ALA A 188 -14.42 -5.84 23.16
C ALA A 188 -13.55 -5.50 24.37
N THR A 189 -13.62 -6.27 25.46
CA THR A 189 -12.92 -5.98 26.70
C THR A 189 -12.41 -7.27 27.34
N ILE A 190 -11.13 -7.29 27.69
CA ILE A 190 -10.49 -8.36 28.47
C ILE A 190 -9.95 -7.71 29.74
N SER A 191 -10.17 -8.35 30.89
CA SER A 191 -9.62 -7.94 32.17
C SER A 191 -8.89 -9.11 32.81
N CYS A 192 -7.65 -8.90 33.23
CA CYS A 192 -6.85 -9.90 33.94
C CYS A 192 -5.99 -9.24 35.02
N CYS A 193 -5.39 -10.04 35.90
CA CYS A 193 -4.42 -9.57 36.88
C CYS A 193 -3.10 -10.28 36.62
N ILE A 194 -2.09 -9.54 36.18
CA ILE A 194 -0.75 -10.09 35.98
C ILE A 194 -0.08 -10.16 37.34
N GLN A 195 0.33 -11.36 37.75
CA GLN A 195 1.02 -11.62 39.01
C GLN A 195 2.34 -12.33 38.74
N THR A 196 3.45 -11.79 39.27
CA THR A 196 4.77 -12.42 39.13
C THR A 196 5.20 -13.06 40.45
N HIS A 197 5.62 -14.32 40.38
CA HIS A 197 6.14 -15.06 41.53
C HIS A 197 7.67 -15.03 41.50
N ASP A 198 8.23 -14.02 42.15
CA ASP A 198 9.67 -13.93 42.33
C ASP A 198 10.09 -14.69 43.59
N ASN A 199 10.81 -15.82 43.39
CA ASN A 199 11.45 -16.60 44.44
C ASN A 199 12.94 -16.26 44.61
N ASP A 200 13.55 -15.60 43.62
CA ASP A 200 14.96 -15.22 43.67
C ASP A 200 15.11 -13.94 44.49
N GLY A 201 15.65 -14.06 45.71
CA GLY A 201 15.83 -12.97 46.68
C GLY A 201 16.82 -11.86 46.28
N VAL A 202 17.17 -11.75 44.99
CA VAL A 202 18.04 -10.69 44.46
C VAL A 202 17.16 -9.51 44.04
N ALA A 203 16.90 -8.61 45.00
CA ALA A 203 15.92 -7.52 44.92
C ALA A 203 16.27 -6.34 43.97
N SER A 204 17.16 -6.52 42.98
CA SER A 204 17.64 -5.41 42.15
C SER A 204 17.73 -5.67 40.64
N CYS A 205 17.46 -6.89 40.18
CA CYS A 205 17.53 -7.17 38.74
C CYS A 205 16.21 -6.82 38.05
N GLU A 206 16.30 -6.10 36.92
CA GLU A 206 15.16 -5.86 36.04
C GLU A 206 14.72 -7.17 35.36
N LYS A 207 13.46 -7.52 35.53
CA LYS A 207 12.82 -8.73 34.99
C LYS A 207 11.84 -8.38 33.88
N ARG A 208 11.53 -9.37 33.06
CA ARG A 208 10.58 -9.26 31.95
C ARG A 208 9.48 -10.30 32.09
N CYS A 209 8.23 -9.91 31.85
CA CYS A 209 7.14 -10.84 31.62
C CYS A 209 6.31 -10.37 30.42
N PHE A 210 5.58 -11.30 29.81
CA PHE A 210 4.64 -10.97 28.76
C PHE A 210 3.32 -11.69 29.02
N GLU A 211 2.21 -11.05 28.62
CA GLU A 211 0.87 -11.59 28.71
C GLU A 211 0.19 -11.48 27.35
N ASP A 212 -0.34 -12.59 26.84
CA ASP A 212 -1.07 -12.65 25.57
C ASP A 212 -2.58 -12.64 25.83
N LEU A 213 -3.24 -11.57 25.41
CA LEU A 213 -4.67 -11.36 25.58
C LEU A 213 -5.41 -11.68 24.28
N GLU A 214 -6.26 -12.69 24.31
CA GLU A 214 -6.94 -13.23 23.13
C GLU A 214 -8.42 -12.83 23.09
N PHE A 215 -8.81 -12.15 22.01
CA PHE A 215 -10.17 -11.68 21.77
C PHE A 215 -10.95 -12.69 20.91
N THR A 216 -11.41 -13.78 21.52
CA THR A 216 -12.06 -14.93 20.85
C THR A 216 -13.38 -14.56 20.16
N ASP A 217 -14.20 -13.73 20.82
CA ASP A 217 -15.58 -13.46 20.40
C ASP A 217 -15.79 -12.03 19.91
N LEU A 218 -14.70 -11.34 19.55
CA LEU A 218 -14.74 -9.97 19.06
C LEU A 218 -15.49 -9.91 17.72
N ARG A 219 -16.47 -9.01 17.64
CA ARG A 219 -17.30 -8.81 16.44
C ARG A 219 -17.89 -7.41 16.39
N PHE A 220 -18.25 -6.96 15.19
CA PHE A 220 -18.98 -5.70 15.01
C PHE A 220 -20.47 -5.88 15.29
N SER A 221 -21.05 -5.04 16.14
CA SER A 221 -22.49 -5.00 16.45
C SER A 221 -23.34 -4.43 15.30
N LYS A 222 -22.77 -3.52 14.50
CA LYS A 222 -23.48 -2.71 13.49
C LYS A 222 -22.71 -2.62 12.18
N SER A 223 -23.44 -2.46 11.07
CA SER A 223 -22.86 -2.17 9.76
C SER A 223 -22.25 -0.77 9.70
N SER A 224 -21.16 -0.61 8.97
CA SER A 224 -20.49 0.68 8.79
C SER A 224 -21.04 1.49 7.63
N ARG A 225 -22.09 1.01 6.94
CA ARG A 225 -22.72 1.67 5.79
C ARG A 225 -21.70 2.06 4.71
N MET A 226 -20.88 1.09 4.29
CA MET A 226 -19.79 1.28 3.31
C MET A 226 -18.67 2.22 3.76
N SER A 227 -18.64 2.64 5.02
CA SER A 227 -17.54 3.43 5.58
C SER A 227 -16.45 2.52 6.12
N ARG A 228 -15.19 2.96 6.05
CA ARG A 228 -14.07 2.22 6.61
C ARG A 228 -14.07 2.25 8.13
N ARG A 229 -13.57 1.17 8.72
CA ARG A 229 -13.40 0.97 10.16
C ARG A 229 -12.03 0.41 10.46
N TRP A 230 -11.37 0.98 11.45
CA TRP A 230 -10.11 0.49 12.01
C TRP A 230 -10.35 -0.08 13.42
N ILE A 231 -9.44 -0.90 13.90
CA ILE A 231 -9.49 -1.44 15.26
C ILE A 231 -8.31 -0.88 16.06
N LEU A 232 -8.62 -0.23 17.17
CA LEU A 232 -7.68 0.29 18.15
C LEU A 232 -7.76 -0.55 19.42
N PHE A 233 -6.63 -1.06 19.89
CA PHE A 233 -6.55 -1.67 21.22
C PHE A 233 -6.04 -0.62 22.20
N ALA A 234 -6.69 -0.50 23.34
CA ALA A 234 -6.37 0.45 24.40
C ALA A 234 -6.17 -0.32 25.71
N CYS A 235 -5.01 -0.17 26.35
CA CYS A 235 -4.70 -0.80 27.64
C CYS A 235 -4.51 0.28 28.69
N ARG A 236 -5.21 0.16 29.81
CA ARG A 236 -5.10 1.10 30.93
C ARG A 236 -4.09 0.61 31.96
N LEU A 237 -3.10 1.45 32.27
CA LEU A 237 -2.07 1.22 33.29
C LEU A 237 -2.16 2.33 34.36
N GLY A 238 -3.13 2.21 35.27
CA GLY A 238 -3.44 3.28 36.23
C GLY A 238 -4.11 4.47 35.54
N TRP A 239 -3.39 5.59 35.40
CA TRP A 239 -3.84 6.78 34.66
C TRP A 239 -3.29 6.82 33.22
N ASP A 240 -2.30 5.99 32.94
CA ASP A 240 -1.65 5.97 31.64
C ASP A 240 -2.43 5.02 30.71
N MET A 241 -2.35 5.31 29.42
CA MET A 241 -2.99 4.49 28.39
C MET A 241 -1.96 4.12 27.32
N LEU A 242 -1.92 2.84 26.98
CA LEU A 242 -1.23 2.33 25.81
C LEU A 242 -2.24 2.11 24.69
N TYR A 243 -1.83 2.40 23.47
CA TYR A 243 -2.64 2.24 22.28
C TYR A 243 -1.90 1.46 21.21
N ALA A 244 -2.58 0.51 20.58
CA ALA A 244 -2.10 -0.22 19.42
C ALA A 244 -3.18 -0.17 18.33
N LEU A 245 -2.97 0.67 17.32
CA LEU A 245 -3.87 0.80 16.18
C LEU A 245 -3.48 -0.20 15.09
N TYR A 246 -4.40 -1.07 14.70
CA TYR A 246 -4.23 -1.94 13.55
C TYR A 246 -4.57 -1.18 12.26
N ARG A 247 -3.58 -1.05 11.35
CA ARG A 247 -3.60 -0.12 10.20
C ARG A 247 -4.54 -0.53 9.09
N LEU A 248 -4.86 -1.81 8.96
CA LEU A 248 -5.71 -2.29 7.88
C LEU A 248 -7.18 -1.99 8.19
N PRO A 249 -7.87 -1.18 7.37
CA PRO A 249 -9.29 -0.97 7.53
C PRO A 249 -10.10 -2.17 7.06
N THR A 250 -11.33 -2.26 7.56
CA THR A 250 -12.41 -3.10 7.02
C THR A 250 -13.64 -2.26 6.69
N ILE A 251 -14.62 -2.85 6.01
CA ILE A 251 -15.98 -2.33 5.86
C ILE A 251 -16.93 -3.38 6.45
N VAL A 252 -17.83 -2.95 7.32
CA VAL A 252 -18.78 -3.85 7.99
C VAL A 252 -20.11 -3.82 7.25
N LEU A 253 -20.49 -4.97 6.69
CA LEU A 253 -21.74 -5.19 5.97
C LEU A 253 -22.81 -5.76 6.89
N SER A 254 -24.08 -5.46 6.62
CA SER A 254 -25.20 -6.01 7.39
C SER A 254 -25.42 -7.50 7.10
N ARG A 255 -25.18 -7.90 5.85
CA ARG A 255 -25.28 -9.26 5.31
C ARG A 255 -24.35 -9.39 4.09
N ARG A 256 -23.93 -10.62 3.76
CA ARG A 256 -23.16 -10.90 2.54
C ARG A 256 -24.08 -10.69 1.33
N THR A 257 -23.82 -9.65 0.55
CA THR A 257 -24.67 -9.15 -0.53
C THR A 257 -23.82 -8.69 -1.71
N ASP A 258 -24.47 -8.24 -2.78
CA ASP A 258 -23.90 -7.57 -3.96
C ASP A 258 -23.01 -6.35 -3.62
N GLN A 259 -23.12 -5.81 -2.40
CA GLN A 259 -22.24 -4.75 -1.92
C GLN A 259 -20.80 -5.21 -1.58
N PHE A 260 -20.55 -6.52 -1.51
CA PHE A 260 -19.24 -7.07 -1.15
C PHE A 260 -18.14 -6.62 -2.12
N ASP A 261 -18.36 -6.73 -3.43
CA ASP A 261 -17.37 -6.36 -4.43
C ASP A 261 -17.10 -4.86 -4.42
N LYS A 262 -18.14 -4.05 -4.26
CA LYS A 262 -18.01 -2.60 -4.09
C LYS A 262 -17.19 -2.25 -2.85
N ALA A 263 -17.41 -2.94 -1.73
CA ALA A 263 -16.65 -2.72 -0.50
C ALA A 263 -15.17 -3.16 -0.67
N CYS A 264 -14.90 -4.25 -1.38
CA CYS A 264 -13.54 -4.65 -1.76
C CYS A 264 -12.84 -3.56 -2.60
N VAL A 265 -13.54 -2.98 -3.58
CA VAL A 265 -13.00 -1.87 -4.39
C VAL A 265 -12.68 -0.66 -3.51
N LEU A 266 -13.60 -0.27 -2.61
CA LEU A 266 -13.38 0.84 -1.68
C LEU A 266 -12.20 0.58 -0.73
N LEU A 267 -12.01 -0.64 -0.24
CA LEU A 267 -10.86 -0.98 0.61
C LEU A 267 -9.52 -0.93 -0.15
N ARG A 268 -9.52 -1.22 -1.45
CA ARG A 268 -8.33 -1.09 -2.32
C ARG A 268 -8.02 0.36 -2.71
N GLN A 269 -9.06 1.19 -2.87
CA GLN A 269 -8.93 2.58 -3.32
C GLN A 269 -8.36 3.47 -2.22
N LYS A 270 -7.03 3.65 -2.12
CA LYS A 270 -6.36 4.69 -1.29
C LYS A 270 -6.31 4.37 0.22
N ASN A 271 -5.17 3.81 0.66
CA ASN A 271 -4.77 3.71 2.07
C ASN A 271 -4.21 5.06 2.55
N ILE A 272 -5.09 5.98 2.95
CA ILE A 272 -4.73 7.35 3.39
C ILE A 272 -3.77 7.31 4.60
N VAL A 273 -3.92 6.33 5.49
CA VAL A 273 -3.08 6.16 6.69
C VAL A 273 -1.66 5.63 6.37
N GLY A 274 -1.46 5.06 5.18
CA GLY A 274 -0.13 4.63 4.70
C GLY A 274 0.84 5.80 4.52
N SER A 275 0.31 6.95 4.12
CA SER A 275 1.07 8.16 3.80
C SER A 275 1.53 8.93 5.05
N MET A 276 0.85 8.78 6.20
CA MET A 276 1.03 9.65 7.37
C MET A 276 2.15 9.27 8.34
N VAL A 277 2.73 8.06 8.29
CA VAL A 277 3.59 7.56 9.40
C VAL A 277 5.02 7.18 9.00
N ASN A 278 5.30 6.95 7.71
CA ASN A 278 6.65 6.49 7.31
C ASN A 278 7.75 7.57 7.40
N SER A 279 7.42 8.76 7.92
CA SER A 279 8.30 9.93 7.96
C SER A 279 9.18 10.02 9.23
N HIS A 280 8.93 9.23 10.29
CA HIS A 280 9.58 9.46 11.60
C HIS A 280 10.29 8.28 12.28
N GLN A 281 10.31 7.06 11.72
CA GLN A 281 11.13 5.96 12.25
C GLN A 281 12.51 5.90 11.59
N LEU A 282 13.46 6.70 12.09
CA LEU A 282 14.90 6.41 12.22
C LEU A 282 15.67 7.72 12.53
N GLN A 283 15.59 8.16 13.78
CA GLN A 283 16.69 8.92 14.38
C GLN A 283 17.25 8.07 15.52
N SER A 284 18.33 7.35 15.23
CA SER A 284 19.19 6.75 16.25
C SER A 284 19.97 7.87 16.94
N PRO A 285 20.12 7.86 18.28
CA PRO A 285 20.94 8.87 18.95
C PRO A 285 22.40 8.67 18.57
N ARG A 286 22.95 9.62 17.79
CA ARG A 286 24.37 9.70 17.47
C ARG A 286 25.17 9.85 18.76
N ALA A 287 26.07 8.88 19.00
CA ALA A 287 27.11 8.96 20.00
C ALA A 287 27.98 10.21 19.74
N ALA A 288 28.23 10.96 20.81
CA ALA A 288 29.13 12.09 20.82
C ALA A 288 30.59 11.64 20.69
N GLY A 289 31.38 12.38 19.91
CA GLY A 289 32.83 12.45 20.10
C GLY A 289 33.66 12.21 18.84
N CYS A 290 34.13 13.29 18.21
CA CYS A 290 35.52 13.43 17.78
C CYS A 290 35.80 14.91 17.42
N PRO A 291 36.86 15.55 17.97
CA PRO A 291 37.21 16.92 17.65
C PRO A 291 38.10 16.96 16.40
N VAL A 292 37.74 17.81 15.42
CA VAL A 292 38.61 18.15 14.30
C VAL A 292 39.45 19.35 14.68
N LEU A 293 40.76 19.20 14.51
CA LEU A 293 41.79 20.19 14.77
C LEU A 293 41.73 21.31 13.71
N LYS A 294 42.11 22.49 14.19
CA LYS A 294 42.23 23.79 13.53
C LYS A 294 43.12 23.74 12.28
N ASP A 295 42.82 24.62 11.32
CA ASP A 295 43.86 25.44 10.71
C ASP A 295 43.33 26.85 10.43
N LEU A 296 44.17 27.80 10.83
CA LEU A 296 44.09 29.24 10.60
C LEU A 296 44.46 29.57 9.14
N GLU A 297 43.92 30.64 8.58
CA GLU A 297 44.68 31.87 8.30
C GLU A 297 43.72 33.00 7.83
N PRO A 298 44.11 34.30 8.00
CA PRO A 298 43.21 35.43 8.01
C PRO A 298 43.38 36.40 6.82
N GLY A 299 42.34 37.22 6.61
CA GLY A 299 42.49 38.60 6.13
C GLY A 299 41.94 38.88 4.73
N THR A 300 40.96 39.78 4.66
CA THR A 300 41.03 41.07 3.95
C THR A 300 39.72 41.85 4.21
N PRO A 301 39.76 43.15 4.57
CA PRO A 301 38.59 43.95 4.88
C PRO A 301 38.11 44.77 3.67
N CYS A 302 36.79 44.96 3.51
CA CYS A 302 36.24 46.06 2.73
C CYS A 302 35.01 46.66 3.45
N ILE A 303 35.09 47.96 3.63
CA ILE A 303 34.14 48.93 4.20
C ILE A 303 33.02 49.21 3.20
N GLY A 304 31.80 49.49 3.65
CA GLY A 304 30.81 50.19 2.80
C GLY A 304 29.34 50.16 3.23
N ILE A 305 29.01 50.89 4.31
CA ILE A 305 27.88 51.84 4.48
C ILE A 305 26.58 51.58 3.68
N GLY A 306 25.48 51.45 4.40
CA GLY A 306 24.12 51.57 3.87
C GLY A 306 23.05 51.43 4.95
N ASP A 307 22.91 52.45 5.81
CA ASP A 307 21.79 52.59 6.73
C ASP A 307 20.48 52.75 5.97
N THR A 308 19.48 51.92 6.26
CA THR A 308 18.08 52.24 5.96
C THR A 308 17.21 51.73 7.10
N ILE A 309 16.77 52.69 7.92
CA ILE A 309 15.82 52.50 9.01
C ILE A 309 14.46 52.16 8.38
N GLY A 310 14.06 50.89 8.51
CA GLY A 310 12.76 50.37 8.14
C GLY A 310 12.02 49.86 9.39
N THR A 311 10.90 50.52 9.69
CA THR A 311 9.91 50.19 10.73
C THR A 311 9.47 48.72 10.74
N PRO A 312 9.25 48.09 11.90
CA PRO A 312 8.80 46.70 11.98
C PRO A 312 7.29 46.62 11.74
N THR A 313 6.88 46.19 10.55
CA THR A 313 5.54 45.65 10.33
C THR A 313 5.50 44.21 10.83
N SER A 314 4.56 43.97 11.74
CA SER A 314 4.18 42.68 12.31
C SER A 314 3.78 41.69 11.22
N ASP A 315 4.75 40.95 10.68
CA ASP A 315 4.50 39.81 9.80
C ASP A 315 4.14 38.57 10.61
N GLN A 316 2.97 38.02 10.26
CA GLN A 316 2.44 36.79 10.80
C GLN A 316 3.39 35.64 10.52
N LEU A 317 3.89 35.01 11.59
CA LEU A 317 4.55 33.71 11.56
C LEU A 317 3.58 32.66 11.00
N LYS A 318 3.56 32.51 9.68
CA LYS A 318 3.12 31.26 9.05
C LYS A 318 4.13 30.19 9.48
N VAL A 319 3.74 29.43 10.50
CA VAL A 319 4.42 28.20 10.90
C VAL A 319 4.41 27.27 9.70
N GLY A 320 5.48 27.32 8.90
CA GLY A 320 5.67 26.49 7.74
C GLY A 320 5.75 25.04 8.20
N SER A 321 4.73 24.25 7.88
CA SER A 321 4.77 22.81 7.97
C SER A 321 6.04 22.33 7.28
N MET A 322 7.04 21.87 8.04
CA MET A 322 8.28 21.33 7.49
C MET A 322 7.93 20.06 6.72
N ALA A 323 7.72 20.20 5.42
CA ALA A 323 7.54 19.07 4.52
C ALA A 323 8.81 18.21 4.60
N ILE A 324 8.64 16.94 4.95
CA ILE A 324 9.74 15.99 5.04
C ILE A 324 10.11 15.63 3.61
N TYR A 325 11.19 16.24 3.13
CA TYR A 325 11.71 15.97 1.80
C TYR A 325 12.62 14.75 1.83
N ASN A 326 12.41 13.82 0.90
CA ASN A 326 13.34 12.71 0.71
C ASN A 326 14.56 13.21 -0.06
N SER A 327 15.75 13.03 0.51
CA SER A 327 17.01 13.36 -0.16
C SER A 327 17.25 12.43 -1.35
N GLN A 328 17.97 12.92 -2.38
CA GLN A 328 18.38 12.09 -3.51
C GLN A 328 19.14 10.82 -3.08
N GLY A 329 19.99 10.93 -2.05
CA GLY A 329 20.72 9.78 -1.49
C GLY A 329 19.79 8.68 -0.99
N SER A 330 18.76 9.06 -0.24
CA SER A 330 17.74 8.13 0.27
C SER A 330 16.94 7.47 -0.86
N ILE A 331 16.59 8.24 -1.89
CA ILE A 331 15.84 7.74 -3.06
C ILE A 331 16.68 6.74 -3.85
N ARG A 332 17.94 7.08 -4.16
CA ARG A 332 18.86 6.16 -4.86
C ARG A 332 19.16 4.90 -4.05
N GLN A 333 19.28 5.03 -2.73
CA GLN A 333 19.44 3.87 -1.85
C GLN A 333 18.23 2.94 -1.93
N PHE A 334 17.01 3.48 -1.89
CA PHE A 334 15.79 2.70 -2.07
C PHE A 334 15.75 2.01 -3.45
N ILE A 335 16.05 2.76 -4.52
CA ILE A 335 16.06 2.22 -5.90
C ILE A 335 17.02 1.04 -5.99
N ARG A 336 18.27 1.21 -5.53
CA ARG A 336 19.29 0.16 -5.56
C ARG A 336 18.91 -1.05 -4.71
N ALA A 337 18.37 -0.83 -3.51
CA ALA A 337 17.93 -1.90 -2.62
C ALA A 337 16.81 -2.72 -3.28
N LYS A 338 15.75 -2.07 -3.78
CA LYS A 338 14.63 -2.77 -4.43
C LYS A 338 15.03 -3.44 -5.73
N TYR A 339 15.91 -2.81 -6.51
CA TYR A 339 16.44 -3.42 -7.72
C TYR A 339 17.26 -4.69 -7.40
N ALA A 340 18.15 -4.62 -6.42
CA ALA A 340 18.92 -5.78 -5.96
C ALA A 340 18.02 -6.91 -5.43
N GLU A 341 16.99 -6.58 -4.63
CA GLU A 341 16.01 -7.55 -4.12
C GLU A 341 15.26 -8.28 -5.25
N SER A 342 15.06 -7.64 -6.41
CA SER A 342 14.38 -8.28 -7.55
C SER A 342 15.22 -9.38 -8.23
N GLY A 343 16.53 -9.40 -8.00
CA GLY A 343 17.45 -10.36 -8.58
C GLY A 343 17.55 -10.27 -10.11
N LEU A 344 17.30 -9.09 -10.70
CA LEU A 344 17.52 -8.83 -12.13
C LEU A 344 19.02 -8.76 -12.42
N ARG A 345 19.46 -9.41 -13.52
CA ARG A 345 20.88 -9.51 -13.90
C ARG A 345 21.49 -8.23 -14.48
N ARG A 346 20.75 -7.45 -15.27
CA ARG A 346 21.25 -6.20 -15.85
C ARG A 346 21.50 -5.18 -14.73
N PRO A 347 22.70 -4.62 -14.53
CA PRO A 347 22.89 -3.55 -13.56
C PRO A 347 22.20 -2.27 -14.03
N LEU A 348 21.74 -1.44 -13.08
CA LEU A 348 21.24 -0.10 -13.39
C LEU A 348 22.41 0.79 -13.83
N THR A 349 22.28 1.42 -15.00
CA THR A 349 23.25 2.41 -15.48
C THR A 349 23.00 3.78 -14.82
N ASP A 350 23.96 4.70 -14.94
CA ASP A 350 23.77 6.07 -14.45
C ASP A 350 22.61 6.79 -15.16
N SER A 351 22.37 6.47 -16.44
CA SER A 351 21.21 6.96 -17.19
C SER A 351 19.89 6.42 -16.63
N ASP A 352 19.85 5.13 -16.27
CA ASP A 352 18.67 4.55 -15.60
C ASP A 352 18.40 5.23 -14.25
N LEU A 353 19.45 5.48 -13.45
CA LEU A 353 19.32 6.16 -12.16
C LEU A 353 18.86 7.61 -12.32
N ALA A 354 19.36 8.35 -13.31
CA ALA A 354 18.91 9.70 -13.59
C ALA A 354 17.43 9.75 -14.02
N ALA A 355 17.00 8.81 -14.86
CA ALA A 355 15.60 8.69 -15.26
C ALA A 355 14.68 8.34 -14.08
N LEU A 356 15.11 7.41 -13.23
CA LEU A 356 14.38 7.03 -12.02
C LEU A 356 14.32 8.16 -11.00
N ASP A 357 15.40 8.93 -10.85
CA ASP A 357 15.42 10.14 -10.02
C ASP A 357 14.36 11.13 -10.49
N PHE A 358 14.36 11.45 -11.79
CA PHE A 358 13.36 12.32 -12.39
C PHE A 358 11.93 11.80 -12.19
N LYS A 359 11.72 10.49 -12.38
CA LYS A 359 10.41 9.83 -12.19
C LYS A 359 9.95 9.85 -10.73
N ALA A 360 10.88 9.78 -9.78
CA ALA A 360 10.62 9.93 -8.35
C ALA A 360 10.19 11.36 -7.97
N GLY A 361 10.22 12.30 -8.93
CA GLY A 361 9.84 13.69 -8.70
C GLY A 361 10.95 14.52 -8.07
N LEU A 362 12.21 14.05 -8.13
CA LEU A 362 13.36 14.83 -7.71
C LEU A 362 13.48 16.08 -8.59
N ARG A 363 13.39 17.25 -7.96
CA ARG A 363 13.64 18.53 -8.62
C ARG A 363 14.94 19.10 -8.09
N ASN A 364 15.72 19.72 -8.97
CA ASN A 364 16.84 20.53 -8.56
C ASN A 364 16.30 21.84 -7.98
N THR A 365 16.63 22.13 -6.74
CA THR A 365 16.36 23.42 -6.09
C THR A 365 17.68 23.97 -5.55
N ASP A 366 17.78 25.28 -5.34
CA ASP A 366 19.01 25.91 -4.84
C ASP A 366 19.47 25.32 -3.49
N SER A 367 18.56 24.69 -2.74
CA SER A 367 18.80 24.02 -1.46
C SER A 367 19.05 22.51 -1.57
N GLY A 368 19.07 21.93 -2.77
CA GLY A 368 19.33 20.52 -3.03
C GLY A 368 18.25 19.81 -3.86
N PHE A 369 18.33 18.48 -3.90
CA PHE A 369 17.40 17.63 -4.63
C PHE A 369 16.37 16.99 -3.69
N PHE A 370 15.11 17.30 -3.92
CA PHE A 370 14.00 16.86 -3.08
C PHE A 370 12.83 16.34 -3.91
N ALA A 371 12.18 15.29 -3.40
CA ALA A 371 10.94 14.76 -3.98
C ALA A 371 9.73 15.12 -3.11
N ASP A 372 8.62 15.45 -3.78
CA ASP A 372 7.31 15.57 -3.16
C ASP A 372 6.85 14.23 -2.57
N ALA A 373 6.25 14.25 -1.38
CA ALA A 373 5.89 13.03 -0.65
C ALA A 373 4.86 12.16 -1.41
N HIS A 374 3.90 12.78 -2.09
CA HIS A 374 2.90 12.06 -2.86
C HIS A 374 3.53 11.42 -4.10
N LYS A 375 4.31 12.20 -4.87
CA LYS A 375 5.04 11.69 -6.03
C LYS A 375 5.99 10.56 -5.67
N TRP A 376 6.65 10.67 -4.51
CA TRP A 376 7.52 9.62 -4.01
C TRP A 376 6.76 8.31 -3.76
N GLN A 377 5.60 8.38 -3.11
CA GLN A 377 4.77 7.19 -2.85
C GLN A 377 4.24 6.54 -4.14
N GLU A 378 3.82 7.35 -5.12
CA GLU A 378 3.43 6.86 -6.45
C GLU A 378 4.59 6.16 -7.14
N PHE A 379 5.78 6.77 -7.10
CA PHE A 379 7.00 6.19 -7.65
C PHE A 379 7.35 4.85 -7.00
N GLN A 380 7.30 4.73 -5.67
CA GLN A 380 7.60 3.48 -4.97
C GLN A 380 6.67 2.35 -5.44
N THR A 381 5.39 2.65 -5.57
CA THR A 381 4.37 1.69 -6.03
C THR A 381 4.60 1.29 -7.48
N TRP A 382 4.84 2.28 -8.35
CA TRP A 382 5.13 2.07 -9.76
C TRP A 382 6.42 1.24 -9.96
N PHE A 383 7.50 1.62 -9.30
CA PHE A 383 8.81 0.99 -9.46
C PHE A 383 8.78 -0.48 -9.05
N VAL A 384 8.21 -0.79 -7.88
CA VAL A 384 8.07 -2.19 -7.42
C VAL A 384 7.22 -3.03 -8.38
N ALA A 385 6.15 -2.46 -8.95
CA ALA A 385 5.35 -3.15 -9.96
C ALA A 385 6.15 -3.38 -11.26
N CYS A 386 6.92 -2.40 -11.73
CA CYS A 386 7.80 -2.55 -12.90
C CYS A 386 8.85 -3.63 -12.70
N LEU A 387 9.49 -3.72 -11.53
CA LEU A 387 10.47 -4.77 -11.24
C LEU A 387 9.86 -6.17 -11.31
N LYS A 388 8.62 -6.34 -10.83
CA LYS A 388 7.90 -7.62 -10.94
C LYS A 388 7.68 -8.02 -12.39
N SER A 389 7.26 -7.09 -13.24
CA SER A 389 7.04 -7.37 -14.66
C SER A 389 8.35 -7.61 -15.41
N LEU A 390 9.39 -6.83 -15.13
CA LEU A 390 10.73 -7.07 -15.68
C LEU A 390 11.27 -8.46 -15.30
N LYS A 391 10.97 -8.93 -14.08
CA LYS A 391 11.37 -10.28 -13.66
C LYS A 391 10.71 -11.38 -14.48
N MET A 392 9.50 -11.16 -14.98
CA MET A 392 8.81 -12.12 -15.88
C MET A 392 9.44 -12.18 -17.27
N VAL A 393 10.12 -11.12 -17.69
CA VAL A 393 10.81 -11.01 -18.99
C VAL A 393 12.32 -10.81 -18.81
N GLU A 394 12.88 -11.38 -17.75
CA GLU A 394 14.27 -11.13 -17.34
C GLU A 394 15.29 -11.50 -18.44
N HIS A 395 15.01 -12.56 -19.20
CA HIS A 395 15.86 -13.00 -20.31
C HIS A 395 15.91 -11.98 -21.46
N LEU A 396 14.91 -11.12 -21.60
CA LEU A 396 14.89 -10.00 -22.54
C LEU A 396 15.51 -8.73 -21.93
N TRP A 397 15.59 -8.65 -20.60
CA TRP A 397 16.25 -7.59 -19.83
C TRP A 397 17.73 -7.93 -19.55
N CYS A 398 18.49 -8.20 -20.60
CA CYS A 398 19.88 -8.64 -20.51
C CYS A 398 20.86 -7.46 -20.68
N PRO A 399 21.99 -7.43 -19.96
CA PRO A 399 23.05 -6.43 -20.20
C PRO A 399 23.90 -6.71 -21.45
N GLN A 400 23.83 -7.92 -22.01
CA GLN A 400 24.68 -8.37 -23.11
C GLN A 400 23.85 -8.54 -24.39
N GLY A 401 24.29 -7.91 -25.47
CA GLY A 401 23.70 -8.03 -26.80
C GLY A 401 22.68 -6.95 -27.14
N LEU A 402 21.77 -7.30 -28.06
CA LEU A 402 20.72 -6.42 -28.56
C LEU A 402 19.75 -6.05 -27.42
N MET A 403 19.51 -4.75 -27.22
CA MET A 403 18.64 -4.28 -26.15
C MET A 403 17.16 -4.46 -26.53
N LEU A 404 16.58 -5.59 -26.15
CA LEU A 404 15.19 -5.93 -26.51
C LEU A 404 14.15 -5.07 -25.78
N ILE A 405 14.49 -4.61 -24.57
CA ILE A 405 13.67 -3.70 -23.76
C ILE A 405 14.51 -2.48 -23.41
N CYS A 406 13.97 -1.30 -23.72
CA CYS A 406 14.61 -0.01 -23.50
C CYS A 406 14.85 0.30 -22.01
N PRO A 407 15.89 1.08 -21.67
CA PRO A 407 16.20 1.53 -20.32
C PRO A 407 15.10 2.43 -19.77
N PHE A 408 15.15 2.70 -18.46
CA PHE A 408 14.10 3.48 -17.77
C PHE A 408 13.91 4.90 -18.31
N GLY A 409 14.90 5.46 -19.01
CA GLY A 409 14.86 6.79 -19.61
C GLY A 409 14.02 6.93 -20.88
N ILE A 410 13.57 5.82 -21.49
CA ILE A 410 12.74 5.86 -22.70
C ILE A 410 11.28 5.85 -22.31
N ASP A 411 10.70 7.04 -22.13
CA ASP A 411 9.28 7.21 -21.91
C ASP A 411 8.49 7.30 -23.23
N ARG A 412 7.23 7.74 -23.14
CA ARG A 412 6.36 7.86 -24.32
C ARG A 412 6.85 8.93 -25.28
N GLU A 413 7.20 10.10 -24.79
CA GLU A 413 7.57 11.26 -25.61
C GLU A 413 8.91 10.99 -26.31
N VAL A 414 9.87 10.42 -25.58
CA VAL A 414 11.15 9.99 -26.15
C VAL A 414 10.93 8.91 -27.22
N ALA A 415 10.05 7.93 -26.97
CA ALA A 415 9.72 6.90 -27.96
C ALA A 415 9.07 7.48 -29.23
N GLU A 416 8.17 8.46 -29.08
CA GLU A 416 7.55 9.16 -30.22
C GLU A 416 8.61 9.89 -31.06
N TYR A 417 9.51 10.61 -30.39
CA TYR A 417 10.61 11.33 -31.02
C TYR A 417 11.58 10.40 -31.79
N ILE A 418 12.11 9.36 -31.14
CA ILE A 418 13.11 8.47 -31.78
C ILE A 418 12.53 7.65 -32.94
N LEU A 419 11.22 7.42 -32.95
CA LEU A 419 10.52 6.70 -34.01
C LEU A 419 10.04 7.62 -35.14
N GLN A 420 9.95 8.93 -34.92
CA GLN A 420 9.37 9.88 -35.88
C GLN A 420 10.03 9.82 -37.26
N ASP A 421 11.34 9.58 -37.33
CA ASP A 421 12.10 9.55 -38.60
C ASP A 421 12.44 8.13 -39.07
N ARG A 422 11.86 7.10 -38.44
CA ARG A 422 12.17 5.69 -38.75
C ARG A 422 11.26 5.11 -39.84
N PRO A 423 11.60 3.98 -40.47
CA PRO A 423 10.68 3.30 -41.39
C PRO A 423 9.38 2.84 -40.72
N LEU A 424 8.33 2.63 -41.52
CA LEU A 424 7.08 2.05 -41.03
C LEU A 424 7.30 0.63 -40.51
N GLY A 425 6.72 0.32 -39.36
CA GLY A 425 6.87 -0.95 -38.65
C GLY A 425 8.10 -1.03 -37.76
N THR A 426 8.91 0.03 -37.65
CA THR A 426 9.96 0.13 -36.64
C THR A 426 9.33 0.35 -35.27
N PHE A 427 9.78 -0.41 -34.26
CA PHE A 427 9.23 -0.36 -32.91
C PHE A 427 10.30 -0.43 -31.83
N VAL A 428 9.92 -0.03 -30.62
CA VAL A 428 10.67 -0.22 -29.37
C VAL A 428 9.76 -0.82 -28.30
N VAL A 429 10.34 -1.59 -27.40
CA VAL A 429 9.66 -2.03 -26.16
C VAL A 429 10.20 -1.20 -25.01
N ARG A 430 9.33 -0.56 -24.24
CA ARG A 430 9.70 0.28 -23.10
C ARG A 430 8.85 0.02 -21.88
N ILE A 431 9.31 0.49 -20.73
CA ILE A 431 8.55 0.47 -19.48
C ILE A 431 7.45 1.55 -19.56
N SER A 432 6.23 1.20 -19.16
CA SER A 432 5.09 2.11 -19.21
C SER A 432 5.01 3.01 -17.96
N SER A 433 4.28 4.12 -18.08
CA SER A 433 3.87 4.92 -16.92
C SER A 433 2.83 4.20 -16.06
N GLN A 434 2.10 3.23 -16.63
CA GLN A 434 1.22 2.37 -15.85
C GLN A 434 2.04 1.37 -15.01
N PRO A 435 1.79 1.26 -13.70
CA PRO A 435 2.52 0.35 -12.81
C PRO A 435 2.51 -1.09 -13.32
N GLY A 436 3.71 -1.66 -13.56
CA GLY A 436 3.86 -3.06 -13.97
C GLY A 436 3.47 -3.36 -15.42
N ALA A 437 3.22 -2.36 -16.26
CA ALA A 437 2.98 -2.58 -17.68
C ALA A 437 4.22 -2.28 -18.52
N LEU A 438 4.36 -3.00 -19.63
CA LEU A 438 5.26 -2.66 -20.73
C LEU A 438 4.46 -2.00 -21.85
N ALA A 439 5.13 -1.22 -22.69
CA ALA A 439 4.53 -0.60 -23.86
C ALA A 439 5.35 -0.92 -25.11
N ILE A 440 4.69 -1.42 -26.15
CA ILE A 440 5.27 -1.58 -27.47
C ILE A 440 4.88 -0.33 -28.27
N SER A 441 5.87 0.51 -28.58
CA SER A 441 5.68 1.75 -29.33
C SER A 441 6.16 1.54 -30.76
N THR A 442 5.29 1.76 -31.75
CA THR A 442 5.57 1.39 -33.15
C THR A 442 5.14 2.47 -34.11
N LYS A 443 5.99 2.79 -35.10
CA LYS A 443 5.63 3.69 -36.18
C LYS A 443 4.69 2.98 -37.16
N ILE A 444 3.48 3.48 -37.31
CA ILE A 444 2.48 2.97 -38.24
C ILE A 444 1.98 4.08 -39.16
N ASN A 445 1.28 3.68 -40.23
CA ASN A 445 0.58 4.61 -41.12
C ASN A 445 -0.93 4.43 -40.88
N VAL A 446 -1.59 5.50 -40.47
CA VAL A 446 -3.04 5.52 -40.25
C VAL A 446 -3.61 6.63 -41.14
N GLY A 447 -4.31 6.23 -42.21
CA GLY A 447 -4.95 7.18 -43.13
C GLY A 447 -3.96 8.07 -43.90
N GLY A 448 -2.77 7.56 -44.23
CA GLY A 448 -1.73 8.32 -44.95
C GLY A 448 -0.83 9.17 -44.04
N LEU A 449 -1.19 9.32 -42.76
CA LEU A 449 -0.38 10.03 -41.78
C LEU A 449 0.46 9.05 -40.98
N SER A 450 1.76 9.34 -40.87
CA SER A 450 2.65 8.56 -40.02
C SER A 450 2.45 8.96 -38.55
N LYS A 451 2.16 7.97 -37.71
CA LYS A 451 1.95 8.15 -36.27
C LYS A 451 2.59 7.01 -35.50
N VAL A 452 3.03 7.28 -34.28
CA VAL A 452 3.46 6.24 -33.34
C VAL A 452 2.24 5.71 -32.58
N ASN A 453 2.00 4.40 -32.69
CA ASN A 453 0.99 3.68 -31.93
C ASN A 453 1.63 3.05 -30.69
N HIS A 454 0.86 2.98 -29.59
CA HIS A 454 1.34 2.38 -28.34
C HIS A 454 0.38 1.29 -27.90
N VAL A 455 0.90 0.07 -27.77
CA VAL A 455 0.17 -1.07 -27.23
C VAL A 455 0.69 -1.36 -25.84
N LEU A 456 -0.20 -1.36 -24.85
CA LEU A 456 0.13 -1.72 -23.48
C LEU A 456 0.02 -3.23 -23.29
N VAL A 457 0.98 -3.81 -22.59
CA VAL A 457 1.01 -5.21 -22.19
C VAL A 457 1.18 -5.24 -20.68
N ASP A 458 0.11 -5.56 -19.95
CA ASP A 458 0.12 -5.54 -18.50
C ASP A 458 0.66 -6.86 -17.90
N ALA A 459 0.70 -6.93 -16.56
CA ALA A 459 1.21 -8.12 -15.87
C ALA A 459 0.32 -9.36 -16.03
N LEU A 460 -0.98 -9.20 -16.34
CA LEU A 460 -1.88 -10.33 -16.64
C LEU A 460 -1.65 -10.81 -18.08
N ASP A 461 -1.47 -9.88 -19.02
CA ASP A 461 -1.15 -10.19 -20.41
C ASP A 461 0.18 -10.95 -20.51
N LEU A 462 1.20 -10.51 -19.78
CA LEU A 462 2.52 -11.18 -19.72
C LEU A 462 2.44 -12.58 -19.08
N LYS A 463 1.44 -12.86 -18.24
CA LYS A 463 1.21 -14.21 -17.69
C LYS A 463 0.48 -15.10 -18.68
N ALA A 464 -0.46 -14.54 -19.43
CA ALA A 464 -1.23 -15.27 -20.44
C ALA A 464 -0.37 -15.60 -21.66
N GLN A 465 0.50 -14.69 -22.07
CA GLN A 465 1.31 -14.79 -23.27
C GLN A 465 2.65 -14.09 -23.09
N LEU A 466 3.73 -14.78 -23.47
CA LEU A 466 5.08 -14.22 -23.47
C LEU A 466 5.16 -12.97 -24.35
N LEU A 467 6.00 -12.00 -23.95
CA LEU A 467 6.16 -10.73 -24.66
C LEU A 467 6.64 -10.94 -26.11
N GLU A 468 7.48 -11.94 -26.34
CA GLU A 468 7.97 -12.33 -27.66
C GLU A 468 6.82 -12.76 -28.56
N ASN A 469 5.89 -13.55 -28.03
CA ASN A 469 4.72 -13.99 -28.79
C ASN A 469 3.81 -12.81 -29.12
N TRP A 470 3.68 -11.83 -28.23
CA TRP A 470 2.99 -10.57 -28.52
C TRP A 470 3.64 -9.83 -29.69
N VAL A 471 4.96 -9.66 -29.68
CA VAL A 471 5.68 -8.98 -30.78
C VAL A 471 5.61 -9.77 -32.09
N LEU A 472 5.80 -11.08 -32.05
CA LEU A 472 5.84 -11.95 -33.23
C LEU A 472 4.47 -12.07 -33.91
N SER A 473 3.38 -12.18 -33.14
CA SER A 473 2.01 -12.28 -33.68
C SER A 473 1.49 -11.02 -34.37
N ASN A 474 2.07 -9.85 -34.09
CA ASN A 474 1.56 -8.57 -34.56
C ASN A 474 2.30 -8.06 -35.81
N GLU A 475 1.62 -8.00 -36.96
CA GLU A 475 2.22 -7.59 -38.25
C GLU A 475 2.70 -6.13 -38.30
N TRP A 476 2.16 -5.28 -37.42
CA TRP A 476 2.56 -3.88 -37.33
C TRP A 476 3.95 -3.69 -36.73
N ALA A 477 4.46 -4.63 -35.92
CA ALA A 477 5.84 -4.63 -35.44
C ALA A 477 6.70 -5.44 -36.42
N LYS A 478 7.65 -4.80 -37.10
CA LYS A 478 8.52 -5.45 -38.11
C LYS A 478 9.98 -5.46 -37.67
N ASN A 479 10.51 -4.28 -37.32
CA ASN A 479 11.92 -4.13 -36.99
C ASN A 479 12.08 -3.50 -35.61
N LEU A 480 12.77 -4.18 -34.71
CA LEU A 480 13.14 -3.64 -33.40
C LEU A 480 14.26 -2.61 -33.60
N LEU A 481 14.09 -1.41 -33.06
CA LEU A 481 15.13 -0.38 -33.02
C LEU A 481 16.04 -0.60 -31.81
N ASP A 482 17.33 -0.77 -32.04
CA ASP A 482 18.34 -0.65 -30.99
C ASP A 482 18.63 0.84 -30.77
N ILE A 483 18.26 1.32 -29.58
CA ILE A 483 18.39 2.73 -29.23
C ILE A 483 19.84 3.20 -29.07
N HIS A 484 20.80 2.29 -28.87
CA HIS A 484 22.20 2.65 -28.66
C HIS A 484 22.94 2.80 -29.98
N THR A 485 22.72 1.88 -30.92
CA THR A 485 23.36 1.90 -32.24
C THR A 485 22.55 2.72 -33.25
N GLY A 486 21.24 2.88 -33.03
CA GLY A 486 20.31 3.46 -33.99
C GLY A 486 19.99 2.53 -35.16
N GLU A 487 20.51 1.31 -35.14
CA GLU A 487 20.23 0.26 -36.13
C GLU A 487 18.91 -0.44 -35.80
N TYR A 488 18.32 -1.10 -36.80
CA TYR A 488 17.10 -1.86 -36.63
C TYR A 488 17.29 -3.31 -37.07
N THR A 489 16.79 -4.23 -36.25
CA THR A 489 16.89 -5.67 -36.47
C THR A 489 15.49 -6.23 -36.70
N SER A 490 15.34 -7.13 -37.69
CA SER A 490 14.08 -7.85 -37.90
C SER A 490 13.61 -8.50 -36.61
N LYS A 491 12.31 -8.38 -36.26
CA LYS A 491 11.77 -8.97 -35.02
C LYS A 491 11.99 -10.48 -34.94
N TRP A 492 12.03 -11.16 -36.09
CA TRP A 492 12.27 -12.60 -36.17
C TRP A 492 13.68 -12.98 -35.75
N VAL A 493 14.64 -12.09 -35.99
CA VAL A 493 16.04 -12.26 -35.56
C VAL A 493 16.18 -11.84 -34.10
N ALA A 494 15.60 -10.70 -33.72
CA ALA A 494 15.69 -10.16 -32.36
C ALA A 494 15.04 -11.07 -31.30
N PHE A 495 13.90 -11.69 -31.63
CA PHE A 495 13.13 -12.55 -30.73
C PHE A 495 13.18 -14.03 -31.14
N ALA A 496 14.17 -14.43 -31.93
CA ALA A 496 14.40 -15.84 -32.26
C ALA A 496 14.58 -16.64 -30.95
N PRO A 497 13.95 -17.82 -30.81
CA PRO A 497 14.17 -18.68 -29.66
C PRO A 497 15.67 -19.00 -29.53
N GLN A 498 16.27 -18.64 -28.39
CA GLN A 498 17.71 -18.85 -28.13
C GLN A 498 18.15 -20.32 -28.27
N ALA A 499 17.20 -21.27 -28.24
CA ALA A 499 17.43 -22.68 -28.52
C ALA A 499 18.06 -22.95 -29.91
N LEU A 500 17.94 -22.03 -30.87
CA LEU A 500 18.52 -22.17 -32.22
C LEU A 500 19.94 -21.61 -32.34
N THR A 501 20.40 -20.80 -31.39
CA THR A 501 21.67 -20.06 -31.50
C THR A 501 22.86 -20.68 -30.75
N SER A 502 22.63 -21.66 -29.87
CA SER A 502 23.71 -22.33 -29.12
C SER A 502 24.42 -23.45 -29.89
N GLY A 503 24.03 -23.73 -31.13
CA GLY A 503 24.73 -24.65 -32.04
C GLY A 503 25.58 -23.87 -33.05
N SER A 504 26.91 -23.93 -32.90
CA SER A 504 27.90 -23.16 -33.67
C SER A 504 27.92 -23.40 -35.19
N SER A 505 27.02 -24.20 -35.74
CA SER A 505 26.89 -24.45 -37.19
C SER A 505 25.60 -23.91 -37.83
N PHE A 506 24.64 -23.36 -37.08
CA PHE A 506 23.30 -23.04 -37.58
C PHE A 506 23.02 -21.56 -37.88
N VAL A 507 23.96 -20.65 -37.60
CA VAL A 507 23.78 -19.20 -37.87
C VAL A 507 23.55 -18.92 -39.37
N ASN A 508 24.08 -19.76 -40.26
CA ASN A 508 23.82 -19.67 -41.70
C ASN A 508 22.37 -20.06 -42.08
N LEU A 509 21.70 -20.92 -41.30
CA LEU A 509 20.34 -21.37 -41.64
C LEU A 509 19.28 -20.33 -41.27
N ALA A 510 19.45 -19.61 -40.16
CA ALA A 510 18.53 -18.52 -39.78
C ALA A 510 18.58 -17.35 -40.78
N CYS A 511 19.76 -17.02 -41.31
CA CYS A 511 19.90 -16.04 -42.40
C CYS A 511 19.29 -16.55 -43.72
N MET A 512 19.34 -17.85 -44.00
CA MET A 512 18.66 -18.43 -45.17
C MET A 512 17.13 -18.45 -45.02
N ILE A 513 16.61 -18.67 -43.81
CA ILE A 513 15.16 -18.65 -43.53
C ILE A 513 14.59 -17.22 -43.62
N ALA A 514 15.38 -16.20 -43.23
CA ALA A 514 14.97 -14.80 -43.31
C ALA A 514 14.88 -14.26 -44.75
N ALA A 515 15.53 -14.91 -45.73
CA ALA A 515 15.58 -14.48 -47.13
C ALA A 515 14.35 -14.90 -47.97
N GLY A 516 13.38 -15.59 -47.37
CA GLY A 516 12.07 -15.84 -47.96
C GLY A 516 11.60 -17.26 -47.69
N PHE A 517 10.38 -17.40 -47.17
CA PHE A 517 9.42 -18.45 -47.52
C PHE A 517 8.19 -18.32 -46.60
N LYS A 518 7.02 -18.00 -47.17
CA LYS A 518 5.72 -18.18 -46.49
C LYS A 518 5.26 -19.65 -46.49
N ASP A 519 5.84 -20.50 -47.35
CA ASP A 519 5.32 -21.85 -47.60
C ASP A 519 6.01 -22.97 -46.81
N CYS A 520 7.19 -22.73 -46.22
CA CYS A 520 7.90 -23.77 -45.44
C CYS A 520 7.35 -23.96 -44.02
N TRP A 521 6.71 -22.94 -43.44
CA TRP A 521 6.13 -23.05 -42.09
C TRP A 521 4.93 -24.03 -42.06
N TRP A 522 4.15 -24.08 -43.14
CA TRP A 522 3.03 -25.01 -43.28
C TRP A 522 3.50 -26.47 -43.43
N ALA A 523 4.63 -26.69 -44.13
CA ALA A 523 5.26 -28.01 -44.23
C ALA A 523 5.87 -28.47 -42.90
N TYR A 524 6.47 -27.57 -42.13
CA TYR A 524 7.05 -27.90 -40.82
C TYR A 524 5.97 -28.22 -39.78
N TRP A 525 4.85 -27.47 -39.76
CA TRP A 525 3.70 -27.77 -38.90
C TRP A 525 3.05 -29.13 -39.25
N LYS A 526 2.93 -29.46 -40.54
CA LYS A 526 2.46 -30.78 -40.98
C LYS A 526 3.40 -31.92 -40.58
N CYS A 527 4.72 -31.74 -40.64
CA CYS A 527 5.67 -32.75 -40.17
C CYS A 527 5.60 -32.93 -38.64
N PHE A 528 5.32 -31.88 -37.89
CA PHE A 528 5.16 -31.95 -36.43
C PHE A 528 3.85 -32.66 -36.02
N GLU A 529 2.74 -32.44 -36.73
CA GLU A 529 1.51 -33.23 -36.54
C GLU A 529 1.68 -34.69 -36.97
N TYR A 530 2.40 -34.96 -38.05
CA TYR A 530 2.66 -36.33 -38.51
C TYR A 530 3.56 -37.13 -37.55
N GLY A 531 4.50 -36.46 -36.88
CA GLY A 531 5.34 -37.07 -35.84
C GLY A 531 4.58 -37.37 -34.54
N ARG A 532 3.53 -36.61 -34.24
CA ARG A 532 2.71 -36.81 -33.03
C ARG A 532 1.75 -38.01 -33.15
N GLY A 533 1.39 -38.40 -34.37
CA GLY A 533 0.59 -39.61 -34.63
C GLY A 533 1.37 -40.93 -34.62
N MET A 534 2.70 -40.91 -34.41
CA MET A 534 3.54 -42.12 -34.35
C MET A 534 3.93 -42.54 -32.92
N LEU A 535 3.43 -41.82 -31.92
CA LEU A 535 3.69 -42.08 -30.49
C LEU A 535 2.40 -42.30 -29.67
N GLU A 536 1.29 -42.64 -30.34
CA GLU A 536 0.09 -43.24 -29.73
C GLU A 536 -0.09 -44.68 -30.20
#